data_AF-A0A1F4JQS6-F1
#
_entry.id   AF-A0A1F4JQS6-F1
#
_cell.length_a   1.000
_cell.length_b   1.000
_cell.length_c   1.000
_cell.angle_alpha   90.00
_cell.angle_beta   90.00
_cell.angle_gamma   90.00
#
_symmetry.space_group_name_H-M   'P 1'
#
loop_
_entity.id
_entity.type
_entity.pdbx_description
1 polymer ?
#
loop_
_entity_poly.entity_id
_entity_poly.type
_entity_poly.pdbx_seq_one_letter_code
_entity_poly.pdbx_strand_id
1 'polypeptide(L)' 'MKTKHSTEELIEKLTSATCGENASIREKRVFKEALRSLVRLAKAEQILELRTDVKKVIELPSNTLHSHWEVD' A
#
# COMPACT_ATOMS: atom_id res chain seq x y z
N MET A 1 4.47 -6.98 21.48
CA MET A 1 3.58 -5.96 20.87
C MET A 1 4.25 -5.44 19.60
N LYS A 2 3.61 -5.55 18.42
CA LYS A 2 4.13 -4.89 17.20
C LYS A 2 3.92 -3.38 17.37
N THR A 3 4.99 -2.60 17.42
CA THR A 3 4.92 -1.14 17.45
C THR A 3 4.37 -0.66 16.11
N LYS A 4 3.18 -0.05 16.14
CA LYS A 4 2.59 0.54 14.94
C LYS A 4 3.35 1.82 14.63
N HIS A 5 4.33 1.75 13.73
CA HIS A 5 5.04 2.93 13.27
C HIS A 5 4.19 3.73 12.30
N SER A 6 4.21 5.06 12.46
CA SER A 6 3.63 5.95 11.46
C SER A 6 4.47 5.91 10.17
N THR A 7 3.84 6.21 9.03
CA THR A 7 4.55 6.31 7.75
C THR A 7 5.70 7.32 7.83
N GLU A 8 5.49 8.45 8.50
CA GLU A 8 6.52 9.49 8.63
C GLU A 8 7.69 9.05 9.52
N GLU A 9 7.45 8.30 10.59
CA GLU A 9 8.54 7.69 11.39
C GLU A 9 9.39 6.73 10.56
N LEU A 10 8.76 5.91 9.71
CA LEU A 10 9.49 4.98 8.85
C LEU A 10 10.30 5.72 7.79
N ILE A 11 9.72 6.77 7.18
CA ILE A 11 10.42 7.61 6.22
C ILE A 11 11.64 8.28 6.88
N GLU A 12 11.50 8.79 8.11
CA GLU A 12 12.64 9.36 8.84
C GLU A 12 13.73 8.31 9.08
N LYS A 13 13.36 7.14 9.61
CA LYS A 13 14.30 6.03 9.86
C LYS A 13 15.02 5.59 8.59
N LEU A 14 14.30 5.43 7.47
CA LEU A 14 14.88 5.09 6.17
C LEU A 14 15.80 6.20 5.66
N THR A 15 15.42 7.45 5.85
CA THR A 15 16.26 8.58 5.44
C THR A 15 17.55 8.60 6.24
N SER A 16 17.50 8.40 7.56
CA SER A 16 18.71 8.33 8.39
C SER A 16 19.58 7.11 8.08
N ALA A 17 18.97 5.95 7.79
CA ALA A 17 19.71 4.73 7.47
C ALA A 17 20.38 4.78 6.09
N THR A 18 19.74 5.41 5.11
CA THR A 18 20.24 5.48 3.74
C THR A 18 21.14 6.69 3.51
N CYS A 19 20.72 7.87 3.97
CA CYS A 19 21.52 9.08 3.89
C CYS A 19 22.46 9.11 5.09
N GLY A 20 23.70 8.62 4.90
CA GLY A 20 24.74 8.65 5.93
C GLY A 20 25.01 10.05 6.49
N GLU A 21 25.87 10.13 7.51
CA GLU A 21 26.11 11.36 8.28
C GLU A 21 26.54 12.55 7.41
N ASN A 22 27.28 12.29 6.32
CA ASN A 22 27.80 13.29 5.39
C ASN A 22 26.81 13.78 4.32
N ALA A 23 25.62 13.18 4.22
CA ALA A 23 24.63 13.62 3.24
C ALA A 23 24.14 15.04 3.57
N SER A 24 24.16 15.91 2.57
CA SER A 24 23.69 17.28 2.68
C SER A 24 22.21 17.31 3.07
N ILE A 25 21.80 18.44 3.68
CA ILE A 25 20.38 18.69 4.01
C ILE A 25 19.50 18.55 2.76
N ARG A 26 20.01 18.99 1.60
CA ARG A 26 19.29 18.91 0.33
C ARG A 26 19.08 17.46 -0.10
N GLU A 27 20.10 16.62 -0.04
CA GLU A 27 20.00 15.20 -0.41
C GLU A 27 19.01 14.46 0.49
N LYS A 28 19.12 14.66 1.81
CA LYS A 28 18.16 14.10 2.79
C LYS A 28 16.73 14.54 2.47
N ARG A 29 16.52 15.82 2.13
CA ARG A 29 15.19 16.34 1.78
C ARG A 29 14.66 15.73 0.49
N VAL A 30 15.48 15.64 -0.57
CA VAL A 30 15.07 15.04 -1.85
C VAL A 30 14.70 13.57 -1.65
N PHE A 31 15.51 12.82 -0.91
CA PHE A 31 15.24 11.42 -0.62
C PHE A 31 13.94 11.24 0.18
N LYS A 32 13.71 12.09 1.18
CA LYS A 32 12.48 12.11 1.97
C LYS A 32 11.23 12.35 1.10
N GLU A 33 11.29 13.32 0.19
CA GLU A 33 10.19 13.60 -0.75
C GLU A 33 9.97 12.48 -1.76
N ALA A 34 11.03 11.81 -2.20
CA ALA A 34 10.94 10.64 -3.05
C ALA A 34 10.20 9.49 -2.32
N LEU A 35 10.57 9.20 -1.06
CA LEU A 35 9.88 8.20 -0.25
C LEU A 35 8.40 8.53 -0.03
N ARG A 36 8.07 9.80 0.25
CA ARG A 36 6.67 10.25 0.39
C ARG A 36 5.88 10.03 -0.90
N SER A 37 6.47 10.36 -2.04
CA SER A 37 5.86 10.17 -3.36
C SER A 37 5.60 8.69 -3.65
N LEU A 38 6.58 7.82 -3.38
CA LEU A 38 6.42 6.37 -3.53
C LEU A 38 5.32 5.80 -2.64
N VAL A 39 5.24 6.23 -1.38
CA VAL A 39 4.17 5.77 -0.48
C VAL A 39 2.79 6.22 -0.97
N ARG A 40 2.66 7.45 -1.48
CA ARG A 40 1.39 7.92 -2.07
C ARG A 40 1.01 7.10 -3.29
N LEU A 41 1.97 6.80 -4.16
CA LEU A 41 1.76 5.98 -5.35
C LEU A 41 1.31 4.57 -4.97
N ALA A 42 2.03 3.89 -4.08
CA ALA A 42 1.69 2.55 -3.63
C ALA A 42 0.27 2.48 -3.01
N LYS A 43 -0.15 3.51 -2.26
CA LYS A 43 -1.51 3.59 -1.74
C LYS A 43 -2.55 3.76 -2.84
N ALA A 44 -2.26 4.54 -3.87
CA ALA A 44 -3.16 4.71 -5.02
C ALA A 44 -3.30 3.39 -5.80
N GLU A 45 -2.18 2.69 -6.04
CA GLU A 45 -2.16 1.38 -6.69
C GLU A 45 -2.96 0.34 -5.91
N GLN A 46 -2.77 0.25 -4.58
CA GLN A 46 -3.55 -0.64 -3.72
C GLN A 46 -5.06 -0.36 -3.78
N ILE A 47 -5.46 0.92 -3.84
CA ILE A 47 -6.89 1.28 -3.97
C ILE A 47 -7.44 0.82 -5.33
N LEU A 48 -6.66 0.95 -6.41
CA LEU A 48 -7.08 0.49 -7.74
C LEU A 48 -7.20 -1.03 -7.81
N GLU A 49 -6.25 -1.75 -7.22
CA GLU A 49 -6.28 -3.20 -7.10
C GLU A 49 -7.53 -3.66 -6.32
N LEU A 50 -7.77 -3.09 -5.15
CA LEU A 50 -8.97 -3.39 -4.34
C LEU A 50 -10.27 -3.11 -5.10
N ARG A 51 -10.36 -2.01 -5.84
CA ARG A 51 -11.55 -1.71 -6.67
C ARG A 51 -11.76 -2.75 -7.76
N THR A 52 -10.67 -3.23 -8.35
CA THR A 52 -10.71 -4.28 -9.38
C THR A 52 -11.19 -5.59 -8.79
N ASP A 53 -10.70 -5.96 -7.61
CA ASP A 53 -11.11 -7.19 -6.92
C ASP A 53 -12.57 -7.14 -6.46
N VAL A 54 -13.01 -6.02 -5.89
CA VAL A 54 -14.41 -5.81 -5.53
C VAL A 54 -15.32 -5.90 -6.75
N LYS A 55 -14.92 -5.30 -7.88
CA LYS A 55 -15.67 -5.40 -9.14
C LYS A 55 -15.80 -6.86 -9.59
N LYS A 56 -14.72 -7.65 -9.56
CA LYS A 56 -14.78 -9.08 -9.86
C LYS A 56 -15.74 -9.83 -8.95
N VAL A 57 -15.73 -9.55 -7.64
CA VAL A 57 -16.61 -10.20 -6.66
C VAL A 57 -18.09 -9.85 -6.91
N ILE A 58 -18.39 -8.58 -7.24
CA ILE A 58 -19.76 -8.12 -7.50
C ILE A 58 -20.26 -8.58 -8.88
N GLU A 59 -19.38 -8.69 -9.88
CA GLU A 59 -19.71 -9.16 -11.23
C GLU A 59 -19.88 -10.69 -11.33
N LEU A 60 -19.61 -11.44 -10.26
CA LEU A 60 -20.01 -12.86 -10.21
C LEU A 60 -21.54 -12.94 -10.22
N PRO A 61 -22.16 -13.59 -11.21
CA PRO A 61 -23.61 -13.71 -11.25
C PRO A 61 -24.07 -14.50 -10.03
N SER A 62 -25.06 -13.96 -9.32
CA SER A 62 -25.72 -14.56 -8.15
C SER A 62 -26.31 -15.97 -8.39
N ASN A 63 -26.26 -16.49 -9.61
CA ASN A 63 -26.71 -17.82 -9.99
C ASN A 63 -25.68 -18.94 -9.75
N THR A 64 -24.43 -18.66 -9.38
CA THR A 64 -23.44 -19.73 -9.11
C THR A 64 -23.54 -20.31 -7.69
N LEU A 65 -24.36 -19.71 -6.82
CA LEU A 65 -24.60 -20.26 -5.48
C LEU A 65 -25.76 -21.24 -5.43
N HIS A 66 -26.67 -21.27 -6.42
CA HIS A 66 -27.92 -22.04 -6.36
C HIS A 66 -27.89 -23.45 -6.97
N SER A 67 -26.70 -24.01 -7.22
CA SER A 67 -26.56 -25.32 -7.90
C SER A 67 -26.06 -26.46 -7.00
N HIS A 68 -26.13 -26.33 -5.67
CA HIS A 68 -25.61 -27.36 -4.74
C HIS A 68 -26.63 -27.96 -3.76
N TRP A 69 -27.94 -27.68 -3.85
CA TRP A 69 -28.90 -28.20 -2.85
C TRP A 69 -30.26 -28.70 -3.38
N GLU A 70 -30.36 -29.13 -4.63
CA GLU A 70 -31.52 -29.93 -5.07
C GLU A 70 -31.04 -31.25 -5.67
N VAL A 71 -30.84 -32.23 -4.79
CA VAL A 71 -30.95 -33.66 -5.09
C VAL A 71 -31.72 -34.29 -3.93
N ASP A 72 -33.05 -34.37 -4.12
CA ASP A 72 -33.96 -35.50 -3.84
C ASP A 72 -35.42 -35.01 -3.67
#